data_AF-A0A0N9W202-F1
#
_entry.id   AF-A0A0N9W202-F1
#
_cell.length_a   1.000
_cell.length_b   1.000
_cell.length_c   1.000
_cell.angle_alpha   90.00
_cell.angle_beta   90.00
_cell.angle_gamma   90.00
#
_symmetry.space_group_name_H-M   'P 1'
#
loop_
_entity.id
_entity.type
_entity.pdbx_description
1 polymer ?
#
loop_
_entity_poly.entity_id
_entity_poly.type
_entity_poly.pdbx_seq_one_letter_code
_entity_poly.pdbx_strand_id
1 'polypeptide(L)'
;MKIKLLMIVFLMFSGFMAYIFEAYSKGFVIYAPYGEYVYMKDIQGSISDGGMAIGSFGIICLIISSILIFIKNTKYILRIGFSVFLFFLLALMMIEGDSIDQLIINTIKYDHNIYLILWCISLTLYTFLLTIFYIKNK
;
A
#
# COMPACT_ATOMS: atom_id res chain seq x y z
N MET A 1 6.30 24.09 -4.32
CA MET A 1 6.74 23.12 -5.35
C MET A 1 7.47 21.91 -4.77
N LYS A 2 8.55 22.09 -3.98
CA LYS A 2 9.36 20.98 -3.43
C LYS A 2 8.55 19.94 -2.61
N ILE A 3 7.73 20.38 -1.65
CA ILE A 3 6.91 19.48 -0.80
C ILE A 3 5.89 18.69 -1.63
N LYS A 4 5.22 19.35 -2.59
CA LYS A 4 4.28 18.70 -3.51
C LYS A 4 4.94 17.54 -4.26
N LEU A 5 6.12 17.78 -4.83
CA LEU A 5 6.81 16.77 -5.63
C LEU A 5 7.30 15.61 -4.74
N LEU A 6 7.78 15.92 -3.54
CA LEU A 6 8.17 14.91 -2.54
C LEU A 6 6.99 14.02 -2.15
N MET A 7 5.81 14.60 -1.90
CA MET A 7 4.58 13.83 -1.62
C MET A 7 4.23 12.91 -2.78
N ILE A 8 4.28 13.41 -4.02
CA ILE A 8 3.97 12.61 -5.21
C ILE A 8 4.94 11.44 -5.32
N VAL A 9 6.24 11.66 -5.09
CA VAL A 9 7.26 10.60 -5.13
C VAL A 9 6.97 9.52 -4.08
N PHE A 10 6.67 9.90 -2.84
CA PHE A 10 6.32 8.91 -1.80
C PHE A 10 5.00 8.20 -2.08
N LEU A 11 4.03 8.86 -2.72
CA LEU A 11 2.79 8.22 -3.13
C LEU A 11 3.01 7.22 -4.27
N MET A 12 3.83 7.57 -5.27
CA MET A 12 4.23 6.65 -6.34
C MET A 12 5.00 5.46 -5.79
N PHE A 13 5.97 5.71 -4.91
CA PHE A 13 6.78 4.65 -4.31
C PHE A 13 5.94 3.72 -3.44
N SER A 14 5.00 4.28 -2.66
CA SER A 14 4.01 3.50 -1.92
C SER A 14 3.18 2.63 -2.88
N GLY A 15 2.64 3.20 -3.96
CA GLY A 15 1.85 2.46 -4.94
C GLY A 15 2.62 1.32 -5.61
N PHE A 16 3.89 1.56 -5.96
CA PHE A 16 4.77 0.55 -6.53
C PHE A 16 5.07 -0.58 -5.54
N MET A 17 5.35 -0.26 -4.27
CA MET A 17 5.60 -1.26 -3.23
C MET A 17 4.36 -2.09 -2.90
N ALA A 18 3.16 -1.49 -2.91
CA ALA A 18 1.91 -2.23 -2.74
C ALA A 18 1.66 -3.21 -3.90
N TYR A 19 1.91 -2.76 -5.14
CA TYR A 19 1.79 -3.61 -6.33
C TYR A 19 2.79 -4.76 -6.31
N ILE A 20 4.07 -4.47 -6.02
CA ILE A 20 5.10 -5.50 -5.87
C ILE A 20 4.73 -6.44 -4.73
N PHE A 21 4.34 -5.91 -3.57
CA PHE A 21 3.91 -6.73 -2.46
C PHE A 21 2.87 -7.73 -2.92
N GLU A 22 1.77 -7.31 -3.55
CA GLU A 22 0.75 -8.25 -4.02
C GLU A 22 1.22 -9.19 -5.15
N ALA A 23 2.02 -8.69 -6.09
CA ALA A 23 2.53 -9.50 -7.20
C ALA A 23 3.47 -10.62 -6.72
N TYR A 24 4.27 -10.36 -5.69
CA TYR A 24 5.18 -11.33 -5.07
C TYR A 24 4.53 -12.09 -3.90
N SER A 25 3.52 -11.53 -3.21
CA SER A 25 2.80 -12.13 -2.08
C SER A 25 1.57 -12.94 -2.47
N LYS A 26 1.19 -12.99 -3.75
CA LYS A 26 0.41 -14.12 -4.29
C LYS A 26 1.13 -15.47 -4.14
N GLY A 27 2.28 -15.51 -3.48
CA GLY A 27 2.66 -16.61 -2.61
C GLY A 27 2.94 -16.13 -1.18
N PHE A 28 1.93 -16.05 -0.31
CA PHE A 28 2.19 -16.03 1.14
C PHE A 28 2.81 -17.36 1.50
N VAL A 29 4.05 -17.37 1.97
CA VAL A 29 4.62 -18.56 2.58
C VAL A 29 3.94 -18.72 3.94
N ILE A 30 3.01 -19.67 4.02
CA ILE A 30 2.41 -20.07 5.29
C ILE A 30 3.20 -21.28 5.78
N TYR A 31 3.41 -21.37 7.10
CA TYR A 31 3.91 -22.60 7.69
C TYR A 31 2.81 -23.64 7.65
N ALA A 32 2.92 -24.64 6.76
CA ALA A 32 1.95 -25.72 6.72
C ALA A 32 2.04 -26.54 8.02
N PRO A 33 0.93 -27.09 8.53
CA PRO A 33 0.93 -27.91 9.75
C PRO A 33 1.84 -29.17 9.66
N TYR A 34 2.35 -29.50 8.48
CA TYR A 34 3.25 -30.62 8.21
C TYR A 34 4.73 -30.24 8.07
N GLY A 35 5.12 -28.98 8.35
CA GLY A 35 6.53 -28.58 8.44
C GLY A 35 7.19 -28.13 7.14
N GLU A 36 6.42 -27.91 6.08
CA GLU A 36 6.91 -27.34 4.81
C GLU A 36 6.37 -25.92 4.58
N TYR A 37 7.19 -25.11 3.91
CA TYR A 37 6.80 -23.79 3.44
C TYR A 37 6.00 -23.93 2.16
N VAL A 38 4.71 -23.59 2.21
CA VAL A 38 3.84 -23.68 1.04
C VAL A 38 3.24 -22.32 0.77
N TYR A 39 3.24 -21.93 -0.50
CA TYR A 39 2.60 -20.70 -0.92
C TYR A 39 1.08 -20.85 -0.79
N MET A 40 0.40 -19.86 -0.22
CA MET A 40 -1.05 -19.88 -0.01
C MET A 40 -1.83 -20.10 -1.31
N LYS A 41 -1.28 -19.65 -2.44
CA LYS A 41 -1.81 -19.90 -3.79
C LYS A 41 -1.74 -21.37 -4.22
N ASP A 42 -0.76 -22.12 -3.71
CA ASP A 42 -0.62 -23.55 -3.97
C ASP A 42 -1.56 -24.37 -3.06
N ILE A 43 -1.89 -23.87 -1.86
CA ILE A 43 -2.86 -24.51 -0.94
C ILE A 43 -4.32 -24.22 -1.37
N GLN A 44 -4.62 -22.99 -1.80
CA GLN A 44 -6.00 -22.56 -2.09
C GLN A 44 -6.49 -22.86 -3.51
N GLY A 45 -5.72 -23.56 -4.34
CA GLY A 45 -6.20 -24.07 -5.62
C GLY A 45 -6.85 -23.01 -6.51
N SER A 46 -6.11 -21.96 -6.88
CA SER A 46 -6.50 -20.95 -7.88
C SER A 46 -7.80 -20.14 -7.68
N ILE A 47 -8.58 -20.35 -6.62
CA ILE A 47 -9.89 -19.71 -6.45
C ILE A 47 -9.91 -18.91 -5.15
N SER A 48 -9.39 -17.69 -5.17
CA SER A 48 -9.99 -16.59 -4.41
C SER A 48 -9.57 -15.25 -5.00
N ASP A 49 -10.51 -14.59 -5.67
CA ASP A 49 -10.43 -13.19 -6.09
C ASP A 49 -10.31 -12.20 -4.90
N GLY A 50 -10.27 -12.70 -3.66
CA GLY A 50 -10.15 -11.89 -2.44
C GLY A 50 -8.77 -11.27 -2.21
N GLY A 51 -7.73 -11.74 -2.90
CA GLY A 51 -6.35 -11.29 -2.71
C GLY A 51 -5.90 -10.10 -3.57
N MET A 52 -6.81 -9.42 -4.29
CA MET A 52 -6.43 -8.36 -5.26
C MET A 52 -6.49 -6.91 -4.73
N ALA A 53 -6.85 -6.72 -3.46
CA ALA A 53 -7.20 -5.38 -2.96
C ALA A 53 -5.99 -4.41 -2.83
N ILE A 54 -4.81 -4.90 -2.46
CA ILE A 54 -3.65 -4.05 -2.12
C ILE A 54 -2.90 -3.60 -3.39
N GLY A 55 -2.75 -4.48 -4.37
CA GLY A 55 -2.17 -4.22 -5.68
C GLY A 55 -3.05 -3.30 -6.51
N SER A 56 -4.38 -3.50 -6.45
CA SER A 56 -5.36 -2.55 -7.00
C SER A 56 -5.20 -1.16 -6.39
N PHE A 57 -5.06 -1.07 -5.07
CA PHE A 57 -4.77 0.17 -4.38
C PHE A 57 -3.44 0.78 -4.86
N GLY A 58 -2.41 -0.04 -5.03
CA GLY A 58 -1.12 0.38 -5.55
C GLY A 58 -1.21 1.04 -6.94
N ILE A 59 -1.98 0.45 -7.85
CA ILE A 59 -2.23 1.00 -9.19
C ILE A 59 -2.96 2.35 -9.09
N ILE A 60 -3.98 2.44 -8.23
CA ILE A 60 -4.72 3.70 -8.01
C ILE A 60 -3.77 4.80 -7.50
N CYS A 61 -2.86 4.48 -6.57
CA CYS A 61 -1.84 5.42 -6.09
C CYS A 61 -0.92 5.92 -7.22
N LEU A 62 -0.53 5.06 -8.16
CA LEU A 62 0.29 5.44 -9.32
C LEU A 62 -0.46 6.38 -10.28
N ILE A 63 -1.75 6.09 -10.55
CA ILE A 63 -2.62 6.92 -11.39
C ILE A 63 -2.81 8.29 -10.75
N ILE A 64 -3.20 8.33 -9.47
CA ILE A 64 -3.45 9.58 -8.75
C ILE A 64 -2.17 10.41 -8.66
N SER A 65 -1.03 9.78 -8.39
CA SER A 65 0.26 10.47 -8.38
C SER A 65 0.56 11.15 -9.72
N SER A 66 0.32 10.45 -10.83
CA SER A 66 0.49 11.02 -12.18
C SER A 66 -0.42 12.22 -12.40
N ILE A 67 -1.68 12.15 -11.98
CA ILE A 67 -2.65 13.26 -12.07
C ILE A 67 -2.18 14.46 -11.22
N LEU A 68 -1.72 14.21 -9.99
CA LEU A 68 -1.29 15.25 -9.05
C LEU A 68 -0.11 16.08 -9.57
N ILE A 69 0.73 15.53 -10.45
CA ILE A 69 1.83 16.28 -11.09
C ILE A 69 1.27 17.52 -11.82
N PHE A 70 0.20 17.34 -12.60
CA PHE A 70 -0.36 18.38 -13.47
C PHE A 70 -1.25 19.39 -12.74
N ILE A 71 -1.83 19.04 -11.60
CA ILE A 71 -2.73 19.92 -10.84
C ILE A 71 -1.94 21.06 -10.20
N LYS A 72 -2.27 22.31 -10.55
CA LYS A 72 -1.64 23.51 -9.95
C LYS A 72 -2.36 24.01 -8.71
N ASN A 73 -3.67 23.76 -8.61
CA ASN A 73 -4.49 24.30 -7.53
C ASN A 73 -4.36 23.46 -6.25
N THR A 74 -3.80 24.09 -5.22
CA THR A 74 -3.52 23.51 -3.92
C THR A 74 -4.73 22.88 -3.22
N LYS A 75 -5.92 23.49 -3.35
CA LYS A 75 -7.14 22.95 -2.72
C LYS A 75 -7.53 21.60 -3.30
N TYR A 76 -7.39 21.42 -4.61
CA TYR A 76 -7.66 20.12 -5.26
C TYR A 76 -6.60 19.07 -4.89
N ILE A 77 -5.33 19.46 -4.80
CA ILE A 77 -4.25 18.58 -4.34
C ILE A 77 -4.57 18.03 -2.94
N LEU A 78 -4.98 18.90 -2.01
CA LEU A 78 -5.32 18.51 -0.64
C LEU A 78 -6.54 17.59 -0.59
N ARG A 79 -7.60 17.91 -1.35
CA ARG A 79 -8.81 17.08 -1.42
C ARG A 79 -8.52 15.69 -1.96
N ILE A 80 -7.87 15.60 -3.12
CA ILE A 80 -7.51 14.32 -3.74
C ILE A 80 -6.57 13.54 -2.83
N GLY A 81 -5.57 14.20 -2.23
CA GLY A 81 -4.63 13.53 -1.34
C GLY A 81 -5.29 12.98 -0.08
N PHE A 82 -6.25 13.70 0.49
CA PHE A 82 -7.04 13.19 1.60
C PHE A 82 -7.95 12.03 1.18
N SER A 83 -8.55 12.07 -0.01
CA SER A 83 -9.34 10.97 -0.55
C SER A 83 -8.53 9.68 -0.72
N VAL A 84 -7.25 9.76 -1.09
CA VAL A 84 -6.34 8.60 -1.13
C VAL A 84 -6.22 7.95 0.24
N PHE A 85 -6.04 8.76 1.28
CA PHE A 85 -5.95 8.26 2.65
C PHE A 85 -7.25 7.60 3.12
N LEU A 86 -8.41 8.19 2.81
CA LEU A 86 -9.71 7.57 3.12
C LEU A 86 -9.91 6.25 2.38
N PHE A 87 -9.57 6.21 1.09
CA PHE A 87 -9.68 5.01 0.27
C PHE A 87 -8.78 3.89 0.81
N PHE A 88 -7.57 4.22 1.28
CA PHE A 88 -6.70 3.28 1.97
C PHE A 88 -7.32 2.72 3.23
N LEU A 89 -7.86 3.58 4.09
CA LEU A 89 -8.46 3.16 5.35
C LEU A 89 -9.66 2.21 5.12
N LEU A 90 -10.47 2.49 4.09
CA LEU A 90 -11.55 1.60 3.67
C LEU A 90 -11.03 0.28 3.11
N ALA A 91 -10.01 0.30 2.24
CA ALA A 91 -9.41 -0.92 1.70
C ALA A 91 -8.87 -1.82 2.82
N LEU A 92 -8.23 -1.23 3.82
CA LEU A 92 -7.66 -1.93 4.96
C LEU A 92 -8.73 -2.54 5.88
N MET A 93 -9.91 -1.93 5.97
CA MET A 93 -11.09 -2.49 6.65
C MET A 93 -11.73 -3.66 5.88
N MET A 94 -11.49 -3.76 4.57
CA MET A 94 -12.05 -4.83 3.71
C MET A 94 -11.12 -6.03 3.55
N ILE A 95 -9.90 -5.99 4.09
CA ILE A 95 -9.00 -7.15 4.07
C ILE A 95 -9.54 -8.18 5.06
N GLU A 96 -10.29 -9.16 4.54
CA GLU A 96 -10.60 -10.42 5.22
C GLU A 96 -9.35 -11.30 5.15
N GLY A 97 -8.47 -11.17 6.16
CA GLY A 97 -7.22 -11.92 6.23
C GLY A 97 -6.60 -11.86 7.62
N ASP A 98 -5.47 -12.56 7.80
CA ASP A 98 -4.64 -12.52 9.01
C ASP A 98 -4.53 -11.08 9.54
N SER A 99 -4.62 -10.92 10.86
CA SER A 99 -4.52 -9.59 11.48
C SER A 99 -3.23 -8.88 11.04
N ILE A 100 -3.22 -7.55 10.98
CA ILE A 100 -2.02 -6.76 10.65
C ILE A 100 -0.82 -7.23 11.50
N ASP A 101 -1.08 -7.61 12.75
CA ASP A 101 -0.09 -8.15 13.67
C ASP A 101 0.50 -9.48 13.17
N GLN A 102 -0.32 -10.41 12.67
CA GLN A 102 0.16 -11.65 12.04
C GLN A 102 0.94 -11.37 10.74
N LEU A 103 0.50 -10.41 9.94
CA LEU A 103 1.23 -9.96 8.75
C LEU A 103 2.62 -9.42 9.12
N ILE A 104 2.72 -8.61 10.19
CA ILE A 104 3.99 -8.08 10.70
C ILE A 104 4.86 -9.20 11.29
N ILE A 105 4.29 -10.13 12.06
CA ILE A 105 5.04 -11.25 12.63
C ILE A 105 5.59 -12.16 11.52
N ASN A 106 4.78 -12.48 10.51
CA ASN A 106 5.21 -13.25 9.35
C ASN A 106 6.28 -12.49 8.54
N THR A 107 6.21 -11.16 8.53
CA THR A 107 7.23 -10.29 7.90
C THR A 107 8.57 -10.30 8.61
N ILE A 108 8.57 -10.31 9.95
CA ILE A 108 9.81 -10.36 10.75
C ILE A 108 10.42 -11.76 10.70
N LYS A 109 9.58 -12.79 10.62
CA LYS A 109 10.00 -14.19 10.68
C LYS A 109 10.39 -14.76 9.32
N TYR A 110 9.87 -14.20 8.23
CA TYR A 110 10.11 -14.64 6.85
C TYR A 110 10.44 -13.40 5.99
N ASP A 111 11.66 -13.34 5.44
CA ASP A 111 12.27 -12.23 4.67
C ASP A 111 11.48 -11.77 3.42
N HIS A 112 10.26 -12.27 3.20
CA HIS A 112 9.50 -12.11 1.96
C HIS A 112 8.51 -10.92 1.96
N ASN A 113 8.41 -10.17 3.05
CA ASN A 113 7.45 -9.06 3.18
C ASN A 113 8.09 -7.68 3.33
N ILE A 114 9.36 -7.50 2.93
CA ILE A 114 10.04 -6.20 2.93
C ILE A 114 9.24 -5.12 2.17
N TYR A 115 8.53 -5.52 1.11
CA TYR A 115 7.68 -4.62 0.32
C TYR A 115 6.47 -4.10 1.09
N LEU A 116 5.91 -4.89 2.01
CA LEU A 116 4.85 -4.44 2.91
C LEU A 116 5.37 -3.36 3.87
N ILE A 117 6.56 -3.56 4.45
CA ILE A 117 7.20 -2.57 5.32
C ILE A 117 7.48 -1.28 4.54
N LEU A 118 8.11 -1.40 3.37
CA LEU A 118 8.43 -0.25 2.51
C LEU A 118 7.18 0.50 2.07
N TRP A 119 6.10 -0.23 1.76
CA TRP A 119 4.80 0.36 1.48
C TRP A 119 4.27 1.17 2.66
N CYS A 120 4.24 0.59 3.87
CA CYS A 120 3.78 1.25 5.10
C CYS A 120 4.60 2.50 5.44
N ILE A 121 5.94 2.41 5.36
CA ILE A 121 6.85 3.54 5.60
C ILE A 121 6.57 4.65 4.58
N SER A 122 6.47 4.30 3.29
CA SER A 122 6.23 5.30 2.24
C SER A 122 4.88 5.98 2.37
N LEU A 123 3.83 5.24 2.73
CA LEU A 123 2.50 5.78 2.96
C LEU A 123 2.46 6.70 4.19
N THR A 124 3.19 6.34 5.25
CA THR A 124 3.33 7.18 6.45
C THR A 124 4.04 8.49 6.12
N LEU A 125 5.14 8.43 5.37
CA LEU A 125 5.86 9.62 4.90
C LEU A 125 5.00 10.50 4.00
N TYR A 126 4.24 9.91 3.08
CA TYR A 126 3.25 10.62 2.27
C TYR A 126 2.23 11.38 3.14
N THR A 127 1.66 10.71 4.14
CA THR A 127 0.61 11.28 5.01
C THR A 127 1.17 12.41 5.87
N PHE A 128 2.38 12.23 6.40
CA PHE A 128 3.09 13.28 7.14
C PHE A 128 3.34 14.52 6.27
N LEU A 129 3.81 14.33 5.04
CA LEU A 129 4.04 15.43 4.10
C LEU A 129 2.74 16.10 3.64
N LEU A 130 1.66 15.33 3.44
CA LEU A 130 0.33 15.87 3.17
C LEU A 130 -0.14 16.78 4.30
N THR A 131 0.11 16.39 5.55
CA THR A 131 -0.24 17.17 6.74
C THR A 131 0.56 18.47 6.82
N ILE A 132 1.88 18.41 6.60
CA ILE A 132 2.73 19.61 6.51
C ILE A 132 2.26 20.51 5.37
N PHE A 133 1.94 19.94 4.22
CA PHE A 133 1.45 20.68 3.06
C PHE A 133 0.11 21.35 3.35
N TYR A 134 -0.78 20.71 4.08
CA TYR A 134 -2.03 21.31 4.56
C TYR A 134 -1.76 22.49 5.49
N ILE A 135 -0.97 22.30 6.56
CA ILE A 135 -0.66 23.35 7.53
C ILE A 135 -0.04 24.58 6.86
N LYS A 136 0.85 24.36 5.88
CA LYS A 136 1.52 25.46 5.16
C LYS A 136 0.61 26.24 4.21
N ASN A 137 -0.48 25.64 3.73
CA ASN A 137 -1.39 26.24 2.76
C ASN A 137 -2.80 26.48 3.34
N LYS A 138 -2.94 26.38 4.66
CA LYS A 138 -4.10 26.84 5.41
C LYS A 138 -4.09 28.36 5.50
#